data_AF-A0A2I0W4B2-F1
#
_entry.id   AF-A0A2I0W4B2-F1
#
_cell.length_a   1.000
_cell.length_b   1.000
_cell.length_c   1.000
_cell.angle_alpha   90.00
_cell.angle_beta   90.00
_cell.angle_gamma   90.00
#
_symmetry.space_group_name_H-M   'P 1'
#
loop_
_entity.id
_entity.type
_entity.pdbx_description
1 polymer ?
#
loop_
_entity_poly.entity_id
_entity_poly.type
_entity_poly.pdbx_seq_one_letter_code
_entity_poly.pdbx_strand_id
1 'polypeptide(L)' 'MTRDVNQFILLEDRAGGKVSLGDNITMKVVGTSVIKNSKNLLIENILLVDGLKYNLLSIS' A
#
# COMPACT_ATOMS: atom_id res chain seq x y z
N MET A 1 -0.43 1.88 -0.74
CA MET A 1 -0.50 3.33 -0.67
C MET A 1 0.68 3.90 0.09
N THR A 2 1.72 3.07 0.34
CA THR A 2 2.98 3.44 0.96
C THR A 2 4.08 2.90 0.04
N ARG A 3 5.04 3.75 -0.32
CA ARG A 3 6.22 3.40 -1.12
C ARG A 3 7.43 3.10 -0.23
N ASP A 4 7.33 3.40 1.07
CA ASP A 4 8.35 3.09 2.05
C ASP A 4 8.22 1.63 2.50
N VAL A 5 8.81 0.74 1.68
CA VAL A 5 8.93 -0.69 1.95
C VAL A 5 9.56 -1.01 3.30
N ASN A 6 10.34 -0.09 3.89
CA ASN A 6 10.95 -0.32 5.20
C ASN A 6 9.93 -0.37 6.35
N GLN A 7 8.72 0.14 6.14
CA GLN A 7 7.64 0.08 7.13
C GLN A 7 6.85 -1.23 7.03
N PHE A 8 7.16 -2.08 6.06
CA PHE A 8 6.44 -3.33 5.83
C PHE A 8 7.02 -4.43 6.72
N ILE A 9 6.12 -5.07 7.47
CA ILE A 9 6.47 -6.25 8.28
C ILE A 9 6.31 -7.51 7.41
N LEU A 10 5.33 -7.49 6.53
CA LEU A 10 5.01 -8.56 5.60
C LEU A 10 4.58 -7.92 4.28
N LEU A 11 5.13 -8.41 3.18
CA LEU A 11 4.69 -8.08 1.83
C LEU A 11 4.37 -9.38 1.10
N GLU A 12 3.15 -9.48 0.59
CA GLU A 12 2.69 -10.59 -0.22
C GLU A 12 2.47 -10.08 -1.65
N ASP A 13 3.14 -10.71 -2.61
CA ASP A 13 2.93 -10.39 -4.02
C ASP A 13 1.50 -10.76 -4.43
N ARG A 14 0.88 -9.87 -5.22
CA ARG A 14 -0.46 -10.10 -5.73
C ARG A 14 -0.45 -10.10 -7.25
N ALA A 15 -0.88 -11.22 -7.84
CA ALA A 15 -0.91 -11.42 -9.29
C ALA A 15 -2.05 -10.66 -10.01
N GLY A 16 -2.68 -9.67 -9.37
CA GLY A 16 -3.80 -8.93 -9.94
C GLY A 16 -4.49 -7.97 -8.99
N GLY A 17 -5.51 -7.29 -9.53
CA GLY A 17 -6.27 -6.25 -8.83
C GLY A 17 -5.99 -4.86 -9.40
N LYS A 18 -7.01 -4.01 -9.36
CA LYS A 18 -6.92 -2.60 -9.74
C LYS A 18 -7.59 -1.75 -8.69
N VAL A 19 -7.07 -0.54 -8.49
CA VAL A 19 -7.72 0.51 -7.71
C VAL A 19 -8.07 1.65 -8.64
N SER A 20 -9.24 2.24 -8.45
CA SER A 20 -9.65 3.45 -9.14
C SER A 20 -9.34 4.65 -8.24
N LEU A 21 -8.50 5.55 -8.74
CA LEU A 21 -8.34 6.89 -8.21
C LEU A 21 -9.35 7.80 -8.93
N GLY A 22 -9.55 9.02 -8.42
CA GLY A 22 -10.38 10.02 -9.08
C GLY A 22 -10.06 10.17 -10.58
N ASP A 23 -10.98 10.77 -11.32
CA ASP A 23 -10.85 11.00 -12.77
C ASP A 23 -10.70 9.70 -13.60
N ASN A 24 -11.30 8.60 -13.12
CA ASN A 24 -11.27 7.28 -13.77
C ASN A 24 -9.86 6.70 -13.97
N ILE A 25 -8.86 7.20 -13.26
CA ILE A 25 -7.50 6.67 -13.31
C ILE A 25 -7.49 5.32 -12.60
N THR A 26 -7.18 4.25 -13.33
CA THR A 26 -7.02 2.92 -12.73
C THR A 26 -5.54 2.58 -12.60
N MET A 27 -5.15 2.07 -11.43
CA MET A 27 -3.78 1.64 -11.16
C MET A 27 -3.74 0.18 -10.76
N LYS A 28 -2.61 -0.48 -11.07
CA LYS A 28 -2.40 -1.90 -10.78
C LYS A 28 -2.01 -2.09 -9.31
N VAL A 29 -2.68 -3.02 -8.65
CA VAL A 29 -2.24 -3.53 -7.34
C VAL A 29 -1.16 -4.58 -7.60
N VAL A 30 -0.03 -4.46 -6.91
CA VAL A 30 1.11 -5.38 -7.04
C VAL A 30 1.36 -6.21 -5.79
N GLY A 31 0.74 -5.86 -4.67
CA GLY A 31 0.89 -6.62 -3.43
C GLY A 31 -0.08 -6.19 -2.34
N THR A 32 -0.10 -6.99 -1.28
CA THR A 32 -0.74 -6.67 0.00
C THR A 32 0.31 -6.68 1.11
N SER A 33 0.15 -5.83 2.11
CA SER A 33 1.11 -5.75 3.20
C SER A 33 0.44 -5.54 4.55
N VAL A 34 1.23 -5.85 5.58
CA VAL A 34 0.99 -5.41 6.96
C VAL A 34 2.07 -4.41 7.32
N ILE A 35 1.68 -3.30 7.92
CA ILE A 35 2.60 -2.26 8.39
C ILE A 35 2.48 -2.05 9.89
N LYS A 36 3.59 -1.60 10.49
CA LYS A 36 3.67 -1.23 11.91
C LYS A 36 4.05 0.23 12.04
N ASN A 37 3.43 0.96 12.98
CA ASN A 37 3.93 2.29 13.35
C ASN A 37 4.80 2.26 14.62
N SER A 38 5.37 3.42 14.95
CA SER A 38 6.20 3.66 16.13
C SER A 38 5.51 3.29 17.46
N LYS A 39 4.18 3.32 17.50
CA LYS A 39 3.35 2.99 18.68
C LYS A 39 2.91 1.52 18.74
N ASN A 40 3.50 0.66 17.93
CA ASN A 40 3.14 -0.76 17.81
C ASN A 40 1.71 -1.03 17.30
N LEU A 41 1.09 -0.08 16.60
CA LEU A 41 -0.18 -0.33 15.91
C LEU A 41 0.09 -1.17 14.65
N LEU A 42 -0.65 -2.27 14.50
CA LEU A 42 -0.65 -3.08 13.28
C LEU A 42 -1.80 -2.63 12.37
N ILE A 43 -1.49 -2.38 11.10
CA ILE A 43 -2.49 -2.13 10.07
C ILE A 43 -2.33 -3.18 8.98
N GLU A 44 -3.39 -3.96 8.79
CA GLU A 44 -3.44 -5.08 7.85
C GLU A 44 -4.15 -4.67 6.55
N ASN A 45 -4.07 -5.53 5.53
CA ASN A 45 -4.74 -5.37 4.23
C ASN A 45 -4.34 -4.08 3.48
N ILE A 46 -3.10 -3.59 3.67
CA ILE A 46 -2.58 -2.44 2.93
C ILE A 46 -2.30 -2.86 1.48
N LEU A 47 -2.81 -2.12 0.50
CA LEU A 47 -2.56 -2.39 -0.92
C LEU A 47 -1.28 -1.70 -1.40
N LEU A 48 -0.30 -2.42 -1.92
CA LEU A 48 0.81 -1.84 -2.68
C LEU A 48 0.36 -1.62 -4.13
N VAL A 49 0.48 -0.38 -4.61
CA VAL A 49 -0.05 0.07 -5.91
C VAL A 49 1.08 0.62 -6.74
N ASP A 50 1.20 0.13 -7.97
CA ASP A 50 2.24 0.56 -8.91
C ASP A 50 1.90 1.92 -9.55
N GLY A 51 2.92 2.72 -9.82
CA GLY A 51 2.78 4.04 -10.44
C GLY A 51 2.24 5.16 -9.53
N LEU A 52 1.97 4.89 -8.25
CA LEU A 52 1.48 5.91 -7.31
C LEU A 52 2.62 6.85 -6.90
N LYS A 53 2.49 8.15 -7.21
CA LYS A 53 3.57 9.14 -6.94
C LYS A 53 3.72 9.48 -5.47
N TYR A 54 2.62 9.51 -4.71
CA TYR A 54 2.58 9.91 -3.32
C TYR A 54 1.91 8.84 -2.46
N ASN A 55 2.28 8.78 -1.18
CA ASN A 55 1.61 7.92 -0.22
C ASN A 55 0.23 8.52 0.12
N LEU A 56 -0.81 7.69 0.15
CA LEU A 56 -2.15 8.11 0.60
C LEU A 56 -2.38 7.81 2.08
N LEU A 57 -1.52 6.96 2.66
CA LEU A 57 -1.48 6.71 4.08
C LEU A 57 -0.18 7.28 4.65
N SER A 58 -0.32 8.27 5.53
CA SER A 58 0.78 8.77 6.35
C SER A 58 0.55 8.28 7.77
N ILE A 59 1.51 7.52 8.30
CA ILE A 59 1.51 7.05 9.69
C ILE A 59 2.70 7.65 10.42
N SER A 60 2.44 8.26 11.58
CA SER A 60 3.44 8.80 12.52
C SER A 60 3.54 7.96 13.79
#